data_AF-A0AAE1J4B3-F1
#
_entry.id   AF-A0AAE1J4B3-F1
#
_cell.length_a   1.000
_cell.length_b   1.000
_cell.length_c   1.000
_cell.angle_alpha   90.00
_cell.angle_beta   90.00
_cell.angle_gamma   90.00
#
_symmetry.space_group_name_H-M   'P 1'
#
loop_
_entity.id
_entity.type
_entity.pdbx_description
1 polymer ?
#
loop_
_entity_poly.entity_id
_entity_poly.type
_entity_poly.pdbx_seq_one_letter_code
_entity_poly.pdbx_strand_id
1 'polypeptide(L)'
;MGSHQKDGTSYQPSEPKPCANNCGFFGTAGTMNLCSKCYRDFQIKEQQAASAKAVMEKSLNPRSVPSPNQTTESNPSAQFLFGTSSEASPSSSVILGGDQGQPNAPNRCDSCNKKVGLTGFTCKCGSTFCGAHRYPEKHECTYDFKVSGRDAIAKANPAVKAPKLDKI
;
A
#
# COMPACT_ATOMS: atom_id res chain seq x y z
N MET A 1 16.33 -41.80 -37.38
CA MET A 1 15.67 -40.97 -36.34
C MET A 1 15.19 -41.90 -35.23
N GLY A 2 15.17 -41.56 -33.94
CA GLY A 2 15.67 -40.35 -33.26
C GLY A 2 15.39 -40.51 -31.76
N SER A 3 16.40 -40.85 -30.97
CA SER A 3 16.24 -41.26 -29.57
C SER A 3 16.00 -40.05 -28.67
N HIS A 4 14.73 -39.77 -28.33
CA HIS A 4 14.39 -38.78 -27.31
C HIS A 4 14.86 -39.25 -25.92
N GLN A 5 15.99 -38.71 -25.45
CA GLN A 5 16.19 -38.62 -24.00
C GLN A 5 15.06 -37.76 -23.39
N LYS A 6 14.55 -38.20 -22.24
CA LYS A 6 13.69 -37.40 -21.36
C LYS A 6 14.37 -37.32 -20.01
N ASP A 7 15.13 -36.24 -19.80
CA ASP A 7 15.81 -35.99 -18.53
C ASP A 7 14.79 -35.64 -17.46
N GLY A 8 14.30 -36.68 -16.78
CA GLY A 8 13.37 -36.58 -15.67
C GLY A 8 14.04 -36.04 -14.42
N THR A 9 14.30 -34.73 -14.36
CA THR A 9 14.71 -34.04 -13.14
C THR A 9 13.60 -34.12 -12.10
N SER A 10 13.59 -35.20 -11.32
CA SER A 10 12.59 -35.49 -10.31
C SER A 10 12.76 -34.60 -9.08
N TYR A 11 12.26 -33.37 -9.19
CA TYR A 11 11.96 -32.55 -8.03
C TYR A 11 10.91 -33.28 -7.17
N GLN A 12 11.40 -34.02 -6.17
CA GLN A 12 10.58 -34.55 -5.09
C GLN A 12 9.84 -33.38 -4.44
N PRO A 13 8.49 -33.34 -4.44
CA PRO A 13 7.74 -32.27 -3.81
C PRO A 13 7.90 -32.38 -2.29
N SER A 14 8.92 -31.74 -1.74
CA SER A 14 9.06 -31.58 -0.29
C SER A 14 7.82 -30.87 0.22
N GLU A 15 7.04 -31.55 1.07
CA GLU A 15 5.75 -31.07 1.57
C GLU A 15 5.85 -29.60 2.03
N PRO A 16 4.95 -28.68 1.57
CA PRO A 16 5.06 -27.25 1.88
C PRO A 16 4.98 -26.95 3.37
N LYS A 17 6.14 -26.86 4.04
CA LYS A 17 6.20 -26.61 5.49
C LYS A 17 5.80 -25.16 5.77
N PRO A 18 4.89 -24.91 6.74
CA PRO A 18 4.58 -23.55 7.17
C PRO A 18 5.82 -22.90 7.78
N CYS A 19 5.91 -21.57 7.69
CA CYS A 19 7.00 -20.80 8.28
C CYS A 19 7.08 -21.05 9.80
N ALA A 20 8.28 -21.28 10.33
CA ALA A 20 8.52 -21.56 11.75
C ALA A 20 7.95 -20.49 12.70
N ASN A 21 7.86 -19.23 12.25
CA ASN A 21 7.21 -18.14 12.99
C ASN A 21 5.66 -18.13 12.88
N ASN A 22 5.04 -19.19 12.37
CA ASN A 22 3.59 -19.41 12.22
C ASN A 22 2.81 -18.27 11.53
N CYS A 23 3.44 -17.53 10.62
CA CYS A 23 2.90 -16.32 10.00
C CYS A 23 1.95 -16.56 8.80
N GLY A 24 1.43 -17.78 8.61
CA GLY A 24 0.49 -18.12 7.54
C GLY A 24 1.08 -18.23 6.12
N PHE A 25 2.40 -18.19 5.97
CA PHE A 25 3.10 -18.40 4.69
C PHE A 25 4.14 -19.53 4.81
N PHE A 26 4.52 -20.16 3.71
CA PHE A 26 5.45 -21.30 3.70
C PHE A 26 6.92 -20.91 3.90
N GLY A 27 7.70 -21.80 4.52
CA GLY A 27 9.15 -21.67 4.66
C GLY A 27 9.90 -22.54 3.65
N THR A 28 11.18 -22.25 3.41
CA THR A 28 12.07 -23.12 2.61
C THR A 28 13.23 -23.62 3.45
N ALA A 29 13.81 -24.78 3.11
CA ALA A 29 14.97 -25.30 3.83
C ALA A 29 16.16 -24.33 3.82
N GLY A 30 16.42 -23.67 2.68
CA GLY A 30 17.49 -22.66 2.53
C GLY A 30 17.27 -21.39 3.35
N THR A 31 16.03 -21.11 3.79
CA THR A 31 15.69 -19.98 4.68
C THR A 31 15.39 -20.43 6.11
N MET A 32 15.95 -21.57 6.55
CA MET A 32 15.74 -22.18 7.88
C MET A 32 14.26 -22.45 8.21
N ASN A 33 13.44 -22.74 7.20
CA ASN A 33 11.98 -22.84 7.29
C ASN A 33 11.27 -21.52 7.67
N LEU A 34 11.87 -20.35 7.46
CA LEU A 34 11.19 -19.05 7.55
C LEU A 34 10.72 -18.58 6.16
N CYS A 35 9.61 -17.86 6.08
CA CYS A 35 9.17 -17.21 4.84
C CYS A 35 10.06 -16.02 4.47
N SER A 36 9.98 -15.56 3.22
CA SER A 36 10.78 -14.43 2.71
C SER A 36 10.54 -13.08 3.41
N LYS A 37 9.51 -12.95 4.26
CA LYS A 37 9.39 -11.83 5.20
C LYS A 37 10.16 -12.12 6.49
N CYS A 38 9.78 -13.18 7.21
CA CYS A 38 10.36 -13.54 8.49
C CYS A 38 11.87 -13.79 8.43
N TYR A 39 12.39 -14.29 7.31
CA TYR A 39 13.83 -14.49 7.11
C TYR A 39 14.60 -13.17 6.95
N ARG A 40 13.98 -12.10 6.44
CA ARG A 40 14.55 -10.74 6.47
C ARG A 40 14.44 -10.13 7.87
N ASP A 41 13.26 -10.26 8.51
CA ASP A 41 13.06 -9.81 9.90
C ASP A 41 14.11 -10.47 10.84
N PHE A 42 14.43 -11.74 10.62
CA PHE A 42 15.45 -12.51 11.34
C PHE A 42 16.87 -11.96 11.12
N GLN A 43 17.31 -11.79 9.87
CA GLN A 43 18.65 -11.26 9.56
C GLN A 43 18.86 -9.85 10.15
N ILE A 44 17.84 -8.99 10.12
CA ILE A 44 17.90 -7.66 10.75
C ILE A 44 18.09 -7.79 12.26
N LYS A 45 17.36 -8.70 12.91
CA LYS A 45 17.49 -8.96 14.36
C LYS A 45 18.86 -9.56 14.72
N GLU A 46 19.41 -10.44 13.88
CA GLU A 46 20.74 -11.01 14.05
C GLU A 46 21.84 -9.95 13.93
N GLN A 47 21.77 -9.09 12.90
CA GLN A 47 22.70 -7.98 12.72
C GLN A 47 22.62 -6.97 13.86
N GLN A 48 21.42 -6.66 14.35
CA GLN A 48 21.22 -5.83 15.54
C GLN A 48 21.86 -6.47 16.78
N ALA A 49 21.62 -7.77 17.02
CA ALA A 49 22.22 -8.50 18.14
C ALA A 49 23.76 -8.56 18.06
N ALA A 50 24.33 -8.71 16.85
CA ALA A 50 25.77 -8.65 16.62
C ALA A 50 26.33 -7.25 16.93
N SER A 51 25.68 -6.19 16.46
CA SER A 51 26.12 -4.81 16.74
C SER A 51 26.04 -4.45 18.23
N ALA A 52 24.98 -4.87 18.93
CA ALA A 52 24.85 -4.68 20.37
C ALA A 52 25.94 -5.41 21.16
N LYS A 53 26.28 -6.65 20.78
CA LYS A 53 27.41 -7.40 21.36
C LYS A 53 28.74 -6.70 21.11
N ALA A 54 29.00 -6.22 19.89
CA ALA A 54 30.24 -5.52 19.55
C ALA A 54 30.41 -4.20 20.34
N VAL A 55 29.33 -3.43 20.53
CA VAL A 55 29.35 -2.21 21.37
C VAL A 55 29.61 -2.56 22.85
N MET A 56 29.00 -3.64 23.35
CA MET A 56 29.23 -4.10 24.72
C MET A 56 30.68 -4.56 24.92
N GLU A 57 31.21 -5.39 24.02
CA GLU A 57 32.61 -5.87 24.05
C GLU A 57 33.61 -4.72 23.96
N LYS A 58 33.35 -3.72 23.09
CA LYS A 58 34.17 -2.51 22.95
C LYS A 58 34.28 -1.71 24.26
N SER A 59 33.27 -1.80 25.14
CA SER A 59 33.25 -1.14 26.46
C SER A 59 34.09 -1.88 27.53
N LEU A 60 34.41 -3.16 27.32
CA LEU A 60 35.09 -4.00 28.32
C LEU A 60 36.62 -3.93 28.26
N ASN A 61 37.22 -3.19 27.32
CA ASN A 61 38.67 -3.05 27.18
C ASN A 61 39.14 -1.57 27.18
N PRO A 62 39.10 -0.89 28.34
CA PRO A 62 39.50 0.52 28.45
C PRO A 62 41.03 0.67 28.55
N ARG A 63 41.72 0.89 27.41
CA ARG A 63 43.09 1.43 27.43
C ARG A 63 43.34 2.43 26.30
N SER A 64 43.91 3.57 26.69
CA SER A 64 44.43 4.67 25.86
C SER A 64 43.40 5.61 25.20
N VAL A 65 43.31 6.80 25.78
CA VAL A 65 42.75 8.09 25.29
C VAL A 65 43.64 9.20 25.89
N PRO A 66 43.60 10.47 25.45
CA PRO A 66 43.00 11.05 24.23
C PRO A 66 43.99 11.95 23.44
N SER A 67 43.53 12.58 22.35
CA SER A 67 43.70 14.03 22.15
C SER A 67 42.76 14.57 21.06
N PRO A 68 42.07 15.71 21.25
CA PRO A 68 41.25 16.36 20.23
C PRO A 68 42.00 17.46 19.47
N ASN A 69 41.42 17.96 18.37
CA ASN A 69 41.68 19.33 17.92
C ASN A 69 40.46 19.94 17.20
N GLN A 70 40.25 21.23 17.44
CA GLN A 70 39.37 22.14 16.67
C GLN A 70 40.29 22.85 15.63
N THR A 71 39.86 23.72 14.69
CA THR A 71 38.58 24.36 14.35
C THR A 71 38.61 24.60 12.82
N THR A 72 37.54 24.99 12.12
CA THR A 72 37.21 26.41 11.82
C THR A 72 35.98 26.49 10.91
N GLU A 73 35.29 27.63 10.93
CA GLU A 73 34.11 27.93 10.10
C GLU A 73 34.44 28.96 9.00
N SER A 74 33.77 28.91 7.85
CA SER A 74 33.62 30.02 6.88
C SER A 74 32.43 29.74 5.95
N ASN A 75 31.75 30.79 5.45
CA ASN A 75 30.42 30.68 4.81
C ASN A 75 30.35 31.46 3.45
N PRO A 76 29.21 31.97 2.93
CA PRO A 76 28.55 31.45 1.72
C PRO A 76 28.60 32.35 0.46
N SER A 77 28.26 31.76 -0.70
CA SER A 77 27.49 32.33 -1.85
C SER A 77 27.34 31.26 -2.95
N ALA A 78 26.33 31.20 -3.83
CA ALA A 78 25.08 31.94 -4.08
C ALA A 78 24.01 30.90 -4.56
N GLN A 79 22.72 30.93 -4.18
CA GLN A 79 21.58 31.75 -4.62
C GLN A 79 21.07 31.55 -6.07
N PHE A 80 19.75 31.80 -6.26
CA PHE A 80 18.92 31.73 -7.48
C PHE A 80 18.50 30.31 -7.96
N LEU A 81 17.23 29.90 -8.23
CA LEU A 81 15.82 30.36 -8.10
C LEU A 81 15.02 30.42 -9.43
N PHE A 82 13.87 29.71 -9.46
CA PHE A 82 12.75 29.74 -10.44
C PHE A 82 13.06 29.36 -11.91
N GLY A 83 12.12 28.87 -12.74
CA GLY A 83 10.74 28.37 -12.49
C GLY A 83 9.86 28.33 -13.77
N THR A 84 8.88 27.39 -13.84
CA THR A 84 7.83 27.23 -14.92
C THR A 84 8.38 26.83 -16.32
N SER A 85 7.67 26.30 -17.33
CA SER A 85 6.25 25.94 -17.64
C SER A 85 6.23 24.59 -18.42
N SER A 86 5.18 23.74 -18.42
CA SER A 86 3.98 23.75 -19.29
C SER A 86 4.25 24.11 -20.77
N GLU A 87 3.92 23.31 -21.80
CA GLU A 87 3.29 21.97 -21.93
C GLU A 87 4.04 21.11 -23.02
N ALA A 88 3.56 20.20 -23.90
CA ALA A 88 2.24 19.75 -24.39
C ALA A 88 2.28 18.34 -25.09
N SER A 89 1.27 18.04 -25.93
CA SER A 89 1.04 16.83 -26.75
C SER A 89 0.75 17.25 -28.23
N PRO A 90 0.41 16.38 -29.25
CA PRO A 90 0.20 14.93 -29.26
C PRO A 90 0.78 14.15 -30.48
N SER A 91 0.55 12.82 -30.53
CA SER A 91 0.17 12.06 -31.75
C SER A 91 -0.28 10.63 -31.40
N SER A 92 -0.98 9.93 -32.31
CA SER A 92 -1.75 8.70 -32.00
C SER A 92 -1.58 7.57 -33.03
N SER A 93 -1.66 6.30 -32.60
CA SER A 93 -1.89 5.15 -33.49
C SER A 93 -2.65 3.98 -32.83
N VAL A 94 -3.92 3.90 -33.22
CA VAL A 94 -4.84 2.74 -33.37
C VAL A 94 -4.20 1.36 -33.69
N ILE A 95 -4.77 0.16 -33.42
CA ILE A 95 -5.71 -0.48 -32.45
C ILE A 95 -5.42 -2.01 -32.53
N LEU A 96 -5.64 -2.82 -31.47
CA LEU A 96 -6.44 -4.09 -31.46
C LEU A 96 -6.05 -5.08 -30.34
N GLY A 97 -7.03 -5.51 -29.53
CA GLY A 97 -7.04 -6.84 -28.90
C GLY A 97 -7.12 -6.92 -27.36
N GLY A 98 -8.33 -7.17 -26.83
CA GLY A 98 -8.55 -7.93 -25.58
C GLY A 98 -8.61 -7.14 -24.26
N ASP A 99 -9.71 -7.37 -23.53
CA ASP A 99 -10.03 -6.92 -22.15
C ASP A 99 -10.05 -5.40 -21.87
N GLN A 100 -11.00 -4.94 -21.05
CA GLN A 100 -11.20 -3.51 -20.78
C GLN A 100 -10.34 -2.98 -19.63
N GLY A 101 -9.03 -2.93 -19.88
CA GLY A 101 -8.11 -2.11 -19.08
C GLY A 101 -8.44 -0.62 -19.22
N GLN A 102 -9.29 -0.09 -18.33
CA GLN A 102 -9.46 1.35 -18.18
C GLN A 102 -8.11 2.02 -17.88
N PRO A 103 -7.91 3.30 -18.29
CA PRO A 103 -6.72 4.04 -17.90
C PRO A 103 -6.56 3.98 -16.38
N ASN A 104 -5.36 3.65 -15.91
CA ASN A 104 -5.07 3.39 -14.50
C ASN A 104 -5.12 4.70 -13.70
N ALA A 105 -6.35 5.15 -13.41
CA ALA A 105 -6.64 6.35 -12.67
C ALA A 105 -5.86 6.34 -11.35
N PRO A 106 -5.28 7.47 -10.92
CA PRO A 106 -4.39 7.50 -9.78
C PRO A 106 -5.17 7.16 -8.51
N ASN A 107 -5.13 5.88 -8.13
CA ASN A 107 -5.80 5.31 -6.96
C ASN A 107 -5.21 5.91 -5.68
N ARG A 108 -5.66 7.12 -5.35
CA ARG A 108 -5.27 7.99 -4.25
C ARG A 108 -6.51 8.47 -3.52
N CYS A 109 -6.33 8.87 -2.26
CA CYS A 109 -7.36 9.51 -1.46
C CYS A 109 -7.48 10.99 -1.83
N ASP A 110 -8.65 11.46 -2.22
CA ASP A 110 -8.89 12.85 -2.65
C ASP A 110 -8.45 13.87 -1.58
N SER A 111 -8.86 13.66 -0.32
CA SER A 111 -8.53 14.56 0.82
C SER A 111 -7.07 14.62 1.24
N CYS A 112 -6.20 13.67 0.84
CA CYS A 112 -4.83 13.61 1.37
C CYS A 112 -3.77 13.02 0.43
N ASN A 113 -4.12 12.75 -0.83
CA ASN A 113 -3.30 12.20 -1.91
C ASN A 113 -2.52 10.90 -1.62
N LYS A 114 -2.73 10.27 -0.45
CA LYS A 114 -2.20 8.95 -0.07
C LYS A 114 -2.69 7.90 -1.06
N LYS A 115 -1.77 7.12 -1.64
CA LYS A 115 -2.09 6.01 -2.55
C LYS A 115 -2.90 4.94 -1.81
N VAL A 116 -4.09 4.61 -2.32
CA VAL A 116 -5.01 3.61 -1.73
C VAL A 116 -5.00 2.29 -2.50
N GLY A 117 -4.69 2.31 -3.80
CA GLY A 117 -4.75 1.11 -4.64
C GLY A 117 -6.13 0.44 -4.56
N LEU A 118 -6.15 -0.90 -4.51
CA LEU A 118 -7.37 -1.71 -4.48
C LEU A 118 -8.23 -1.53 -3.20
N THR A 119 -7.68 -0.94 -2.13
CA THR A 119 -8.41 -0.71 -0.86
C THR A 119 -8.95 0.72 -0.72
N GLY A 120 -9.13 1.42 -1.84
CA GLY A 120 -9.85 2.70 -1.90
C GLY A 120 -11.35 2.54 -1.66
N PHE A 121 -11.96 3.48 -0.95
CA PHE A 121 -13.41 3.56 -0.76
C PHE A 121 -13.98 4.68 -1.63
N THR A 122 -14.84 4.35 -2.58
CA THR A 122 -15.62 5.32 -3.38
C THR A 122 -16.75 5.90 -2.54
N CYS A 123 -16.84 7.23 -2.45
CA CYS A 123 -17.98 7.91 -1.82
C CYS A 123 -19.08 8.23 -2.85
N LYS A 124 -20.29 8.59 -2.39
CA LYS A 124 -21.42 8.96 -3.26
C LYS A 124 -21.19 10.23 -4.09
N CYS A 125 -20.20 11.06 -3.74
CA CYS A 125 -19.74 12.19 -4.56
C CYS A 125 -18.84 11.77 -5.75
N GLY A 126 -18.49 10.49 -5.89
CA GLY A 126 -17.64 9.96 -6.96
C GLY A 126 -16.15 9.85 -6.61
N SER A 127 -15.65 10.69 -5.70
CA SER A 127 -14.25 10.65 -5.25
C SER A 127 -13.90 9.38 -4.46
N THR A 128 -12.62 9.00 -4.50
CA THR A 128 -12.07 7.83 -3.79
C THR A 128 -11.25 8.25 -2.58
N PHE A 129 -11.38 7.52 -1.47
CA PHE A 129 -10.81 7.88 -0.17
C PHE A 129 -10.07 6.72 0.50
N CYS A 130 -9.14 7.02 1.40
CA CYS A 130 -8.53 6.03 2.29
C CYS A 130 -9.43 5.78 3.52
N GLY A 131 -9.13 4.73 4.30
CA GLY A 131 -9.92 4.36 5.48
C GLY A 131 -10.14 5.48 6.52
N ALA A 132 -9.25 6.49 6.59
CA ALA A 132 -9.39 7.66 7.47
C ALA A 132 -10.35 8.74 6.93
N HIS A 133 -10.51 8.84 5.61
CA HIS A 133 -11.36 9.85 4.94
C HIS A 133 -12.61 9.24 4.29
N ARG A 134 -12.88 7.95 4.50
CA ARG A 134 -14.02 7.20 3.95
C ARG A 134 -15.39 7.85 4.25
N TYR A 135 -15.53 8.47 5.42
CA TYR A 135 -16.82 8.97 5.91
C TYR A 135 -17.06 10.44 5.48
N PRO A 136 -18.31 10.87 5.24
CA PRO A 136 -18.62 12.18 4.66
C PRO A 136 -18.08 13.38 5.46
N GLU A 137 -18.06 13.28 6.78
CA GLU A 137 -17.55 14.29 7.71
C GLU A 137 -16.02 14.36 7.78
N LYS A 138 -15.32 13.54 7.00
CA LYS A 138 -13.85 13.51 6.88
C LYS A 138 -13.34 14.05 5.54
N HIS A 139 -14.24 14.41 4.63
CA HIS A 139 -13.89 14.96 3.31
C HIS A 139 -14.88 16.03 2.80
N GLU A 140 -15.66 16.65 3.70
CA GLU A 140 -16.61 17.73 3.39
C GLU A 140 -17.54 17.38 2.20
N CYS A 141 -18.14 16.18 2.25
CA CYS A 141 -18.85 15.60 1.12
C CYS A 141 -19.99 16.50 0.61
N THR A 142 -19.89 16.93 -0.65
CA THR A 142 -20.86 17.78 -1.35
C THR A 142 -22.16 17.07 -1.77
N TYR A 143 -22.28 15.76 -1.51
CA TYR A 143 -23.46 14.97 -1.88
C TYR A 143 -24.61 15.16 -0.87
N ASP A 144 -25.83 15.46 -1.34
CA ASP A 144 -26.99 15.61 -0.47
C ASP A 144 -27.60 14.26 -0.04
N PHE A 145 -27.09 13.73 1.09
CA PHE A 145 -27.62 12.56 1.77
C PHE A 145 -29.06 12.75 2.30
N LYS A 146 -29.52 13.98 2.55
CA LYS A 146 -30.85 14.29 3.13
C LYS A 146 -31.96 14.26 2.08
N VAL A 147 -31.70 14.72 0.86
CA VAL A 147 -32.60 14.52 -0.29
C VAL A 147 -32.58 13.04 -0.68
N SER A 148 -31.40 12.48 -0.97
CA SER A 148 -31.24 11.07 -1.37
C SER A 148 -31.86 10.07 -0.38
N GLY A 149 -31.77 10.33 0.92
CA GLY A 149 -32.40 9.49 1.96
C GLY A 149 -33.93 9.63 2.00
N ARG A 150 -34.46 10.84 1.87
CA ARG A 150 -35.93 11.07 1.83
C ARG A 150 -36.57 10.42 0.60
N ASP A 151 -35.94 10.54 -0.56
CA ASP A 151 -36.48 9.96 -1.80
C ASP A 151 -36.48 8.42 -1.75
N ALA A 152 -35.43 7.84 -1.16
CA ALA A 152 -35.36 6.40 -0.93
C ALA A 152 -36.45 5.91 0.04
N ILE A 153 -36.69 6.63 1.14
CA ILE A 153 -37.76 6.31 2.10
C ILE A 153 -39.14 6.50 1.47
N ALA A 154 -39.38 7.60 0.75
CA ALA A 154 -40.64 7.87 0.07
C ALA A 154 -40.97 6.81 -0.99
N LYS A 155 -39.96 6.27 -1.68
CA LYS A 155 -40.09 5.17 -2.63
C LYS A 155 -40.28 3.79 -1.98
N ALA A 156 -39.80 3.60 -0.75
CA ALA A 156 -39.94 2.36 0.01
C ALA A 156 -41.24 2.26 0.82
N ASN A 157 -41.82 3.40 1.20
CA ASN A 157 -43.06 3.45 1.99
C ASN A 157 -44.26 2.92 1.19
N PRO A 158 -44.97 1.87 1.66
CA PRO A 158 -46.17 1.38 0.99
C PRO A 158 -47.31 2.40 1.08
N ALA A 159 -48.08 2.54 0.00
CA ALA A 159 -49.15 3.53 -0.10
C ALA A 159 -50.40 3.10 0.70
N VAL A 160 -50.43 3.41 1.99
CA VAL A 160 -51.59 3.18 2.86
C VAL A 160 -52.76 4.09 2.44
N LYS A 161 -53.73 3.52 1.71
CA LYS A 161 -55.01 4.15 1.36
C LYS A 161 -56.14 3.37 2.01
N ALA A 162 -56.82 3.97 2.99
CA ALA A 162 -58.05 3.41 3.53
C ALA A 162 -59.20 3.54 2.50
N PRO A 163 -60.15 2.60 2.45
CA PRO A 163 -61.37 2.78 1.69
C PRO A 163 -62.16 3.97 2.26
N LYS A 164 -62.72 4.79 1.38
CA LYS A 164 -63.64 5.87 1.80
C LYS A 164 -64.94 5.20 2.27
N LEU A 165 -65.36 5.50 3.50
CA LEU A 165 -66.66 5.04 4.00
C LEU A 165 -67.77 5.85 3.34
N ASP A 166 -68.77 5.15 2.81
CA ASP A 166 -70.00 5.77 2.32
C ASP A 166 -70.89 6.22 3.49
N LYS A 167 -71.70 7.24 3.23
CA LYS A 167 -72.48 7.93 4.26
C LYS A 167 -73.85 7.28 4.44
N ILE A 168 -74.13 6.87 5.68
CA ILE A 168 -75.45 6.45 6.19
C ILE A 168 -76.32 7.70 6.42
#